data_AF-A0AAV0EV79-F1
#
_entry.id   AF-A0AAV0EV79-F1
#
_cell.length_a   1.000
_cell.length_b   1.000
_cell.length_c   1.000
_cell.angle_alpha   90.00
_cell.angle_beta   90.00
_cell.angle_gamma   90.00
#
_symmetry.space_group_name_H-M   'P 1'
#
loop_
_entity.id
_entity.type
_entity.pdbx_description
1 polymer ?
#
loop_
_entity_poly.entity_id
_entity_poly.type
_entity_poly.pdbx_seq_one_letter_code
_entity_poly.pdbx_strand_id
1 'polypeptide(L)'
;MQGFTEEIKLEKDRWEGMITKYNSTSLMEFNCSSFGQKEDQAADENTTTAGASLDTEYKALHTKIDRATNQKNVTDFLRSLLKSMYAHVDAGAFKEVAVGNDPIDLKIISERVESGQYYEIVEVFACDVRRMLANIRTLYALGSMHSICASRFEKYFTMKLNCEYIL
;
A
#
# COMPACT_ATOMS: atom_id res chain seq x y z
N MET A 1 23.68 28.91 -14.77
CA MET A 1 22.87 28.60 -13.58
C MET A 1 23.55 27.45 -12.86
N GLN A 2 24.13 27.73 -11.70
CA GLN A 2 24.95 26.78 -10.95
C GLN A 2 24.04 26.13 -9.90
N GLY A 3 23.73 24.85 -10.09
CA GLY A 3 22.89 24.09 -9.15
C GLY A 3 23.63 23.88 -7.84
N PHE A 4 23.03 24.28 -6.74
CA PHE A 4 23.52 23.99 -5.39
C PHE A 4 23.23 22.53 -5.07
N THR A 5 24.23 21.79 -4.59
CA THR A 5 24.07 20.48 -3.95
C THR A 5 24.54 20.66 -2.51
N GLU A 6 23.64 20.56 -1.53
CA GLU A 6 24.00 20.52 -0.12
C GLU A 6 23.88 19.08 0.39
N GLU A 7 24.91 18.64 1.11
CA GLU A 7 25.00 17.31 1.70
C GLU A 7 24.43 17.36 3.12
N ILE A 8 23.21 16.84 3.30
CA ILE A 8 22.55 16.80 4.62
C ILE A 8 23.06 15.56 5.37
N LYS A 9 23.79 15.78 6.48
CA LYS A 9 24.15 14.71 7.42
C LYS A 9 23.06 14.56 8.48
N LEU A 10 22.37 13.43 8.49
CA LEU A 10 21.39 13.07 9.52
C LEU A 10 22.01 12.16 10.57
N GLU A 11 21.62 12.35 11.82
CA GLU A 11 22.06 11.54 12.97
C GLU A 11 21.60 10.08 12.86
N LYS A 12 22.48 9.18 13.31
CA LYS A 12 22.45 7.74 13.07
C LYS A 12 21.31 6.99 13.78
N ASP A 13 20.70 7.62 14.79
CA ASP A 13 19.80 6.94 15.74
C ASP A 13 18.31 7.29 15.52
N ARG A 14 17.97 7.88 14.37
CA ARG A 14 16.60 8.31 14.03
C ARG A 14 16.03 7.67 12.76
N TRP A 15 16.69 6.63 12.25
CA TRP A 15 16.32 5.93 11.02
C TRP A 15 15.92 4.48 11.30
N GLU A 16 14.62 4.18 11.24
CA GLU A 16 14.12 2.82 11.05
C GLU A 16 13.52 2.71 9.65
N GLY A 17 14.39 2.40 8.67
CA GLY A 17 13.99 2.16 7.28
C GLY A 17 15.18 2.19 6.32
N MET A 18 15.27 1.20 5.43
CA MET A 18 16.29 1.17 4.38
C MET A 18 15.82 1.93 3.14
N ILE A 19 16.53 3.01 2.78
CA ILE A 19 16.47 3.54 1.41
C ILE A 19 17.50 2.79 0.58
N THR A 20 17.04 1.86 -0.26
CA THR A 20 17.88 1.30 -1.33
C THR A 20 17.47 1.92 -2.66
N LYS A 21 18.37 2.80 -3.14
CA LYS A 21 18.52 3.37 -4.48
C LYS A 21 17.44 3.02 -5.51
N TYR A 22 16.78 4.05 -6.00
CA TYR A 22 15.92 3.99 -7.18
C TYR A 22 16.81 3.82 -8.43
N ASN A 23 16.88 2.60 -8.97
CA ASN A 23 17.27 2.38 -10.35
C ASN A 23 16.12 1.69 -11.08
N SER A 24 15.75 2.24 -12.22
CA SER A 24 14.48 2.08 -12.96
C SER A 24 14.22 0.68 -13.56
N THR A 25 14.85 -0.39 -13.04
CA THR A 25 14.83 -1.72 -13.67
C THR A 25 14.77 -2.91 -12.71
N SER A 26 14.54 -2.72 -11.41
CA SER A 26 14.32 -3.87 -10.51
C SER A 26 13.21 -3.58 -9.50
N LEU A 27 12.08 -4.25 -9.70
CA LEU A 27 10.97 -4.32 -8.75
C LEU A 27 11.49 -4.86 -7.42
N MET A 28 11.30 -4.11 -6.34
CA MET A 28 11.55 -4.59 -4.97
C MET A 28 10.75 -5.87 -4.72
N GLU A 29 11.44 -6.95 -4.34
CA GLU A 29 10.79 -8.10 -3.72
C GLU A 29 10.48 -7.74 -2.25
N PHE A 30 9.22 -7.39 -1.98
CA PHE A 30 8.72 -7.24 -0.61
C PHE A 30 8.15 -8.59 -0.14
N ASN A 31 8.76 -9.18 0.88
CA ASN A 31 8.26 -10.41 1.49
C ASN A 31 7.16 -10.07 2.53
N CYS A 32 5.91 -10.26 2.12
CA CYS A 32 4.71 -10.01 2.93
C CYS A 32 4.45 -11.19 3.89
N SER A 33 5.32 -11.42 4.87
CA SER A 33 5.12 -12.48 5.88
C SER A 33 5.19 -12.02 7.34
N SER A 34 5.29 -10.71 7.61
CA SER A 34 5.29 -10.23 8.99
C SER A 34 4.80 -8.78 9.09
N PHE A 35 3.48 -8.62 9.19
CA PHE A 35 2.89 -7.44 9.80
C PHE A 35 2.01 -7.90 10.96
N GLY A 36 2.67 -8.22 12.06
CA GLY A 36 2.08 -8.67 13.30
C GLY A 36 2.83 -8.05 14.47
N GLN A 37 2.17 -7.08 15.11
CA GLN A 37 2.33 -6.65 16.50
C GLN A 37 3.70 -6.12 16.96
N LYS A 38 3.76 -4.81 17.25
CA LYS A 38 3.75 -4.28 18.64
C LYS A 38 3.81 -2.75 18.65
N GLU A 39 2.78 -2.12 19.20
CA GLU A 39 2.91 -0.86 19.93
C GLU A 39 3.56 -1.18 21.27
N ASP A 40 4.61 -0.45 21.66
CA ASP A 40 4.94 -0.23 23.07
C ASP A 40 5.55 1.18 23.21
N GLN A 41 4.93 1.98 24.07
CA GLN A 41 5.35 3.33 24.48
C GLN A 41 6.55 3.27 25.42
N ALA A 42 7.45 4.26 25.34
CA ALA A 42 8.20 4.73 26.49
C ALA A 42 8.45 6.23 26.37
N ALA A 43 8.00 6.97 27.39
CA ALA A 43 8.26 8.39 27.62
C ALA A 43 9.62 8.57 28.31
N ASP A 44 10.31 9.67 28.02
CA ASP A 44 11.24 10.31 28.96
C ASP A 44 11.26 11.83 28.76
N GLU A 45 11.54 12.53 29.86
CA GLU A 45 11.15 13.88 30.22
C GLU A 45 12.15 14.99 29.83
N ASN A 46 11.61 16.21 29.79
CA ASN A 46 12.19 17.48 30.28
C ASN A 46 13.01 18.37 29.30
N THR A 47 12.45 19.52 28.92
CA THR A 47 12.93 20.88 29.31
C THR A 47 11.96 21.97 28.80
N THR A 48 11.59 22.87 29.72
CA THR A 48 10.70 24.04 29.56
C THR A 48 11.07 25.01 28.43
N THR A 49 10.07 25.46 27.64
CA THR A 49 9.91 26.87 27.20
C THR A 49 8.54 27.06 26.53
N ALA A 50 7.72 27.98 27.04
CA ALA A 50 6.34 28.22 26.59
C ALA A 50 6.19 28.67 25.11
N GLY A 51 7.29 28.99 24.42
CA GLY A 51 7.32 29.25 22.97
C GLY A 51 7.46 27.98 22.11
N ALA A 52 7.92 26.85 22.68
CA ALA A 52 8.07 25.58 21.97
C ALA A 52 6.73 24.86 21.76
N SER A 53 5.74 25.13 22.63
CA SER A 53 4.43 24.44 22.60
C SER A 53 3.63 24.74 21.34
N LEU A 54 3.63 26.00 20.88
CA LEU A 54 2.84 26.45 19.73
C LEU A 54 3.46 26.00 18.38
N ASP A 55 4.79 26.04 18.29
CA ASP A 55 5.52 25.56 17.10
C ASP A 55 5.47 24.02 16.98
N THR A 56 5.53 23.29 18.11
CA THR A 56 5.38 21.83 18.15
C THR A 56 3.96 21.40 17.76
N GLU A 57 2.94 22.09 18.28
CA GLU A 57 1.54 21.82 17.94
C GLU A 57 1.23 22.14 16.48
N TYR A 58 1.75 23.25 15.95
CA TYR A 58 1.63 23.62 14.54
C TYR A 58 2.30 22.60 13.60
N LYS A 59 3.52 22.16 13.92
CA LYS A 59 4.23 21.11 13.17
C LYS A 59 3.47 19.79 13.19
N ALA A 60 3.00 19.37 14.37
CA ALA A 60 2.20 18.15 14.51
C ALA A 60 0.89 18.22 13.73
N LEU A 61 0.23 19.39 13.69
CA LEU A 61 -0.97 19.61 12.89
C LEU A 61 -0.67 19.53 11.40
N HIS A 62 0.41 20.16 10.92
CA HIS A 62 0.82 20.11 9.52
C HIS A 62 1.11 18.67 9.08
N THR A 63 1.87 17.90 9.87
CA THR A 63 2.12 16.48 9.60
C THR A 63 0.85 15.64 9.59
N LYS A 64 -0.13 15.92 10.48
CA LYS A 64 -1.43 15.25 10.45
C LYS A 64 -2.23 15.59 9.20
N ILE A 65 -2.20 16.85 8.77
CA ILE A 65 -2.86 17.32 7.53
C ILE A 65 -2.20 16.67 6.31
N ASP A 66 -0.88 16.59 6.27
CA ASP A 66 -0.13 15.96 5.18
C ASP A 66 -0.42 14.45 5.12
N ARG A 67 -0.42 13.77 6.28
CA ARG A 67 -0.81 12.35 6.37
C ARG A 67 -2.25 12.14 5.90
N ALA A 68 -3.19 12.97 6.35
CA ALA A 68 -4.60 12.86 5.96
C ALA A 68 -4.80 13.13 4.45
N THR A 69 -4.07 14.09 3.89
CA THR A 69 -4.11 14.42 2.46
C THR A 69 -3.51 13.28 1.64
N ASN A 70 -2.37 12.75 2.06
CA ASN A 70 -1.75 11.59 1.40
C ASN A 70 -2.66 10.37 1.47
N GLN A 71 -3.25 10.08 2.63
CA GLN A 71 -4.18 8.96 2.80
C GLN A 71 -5.40 9.10 1.90
N LYS A 72 -5.94 10.31 1.77
CA LYS A 72 -7.04 10.60 0.84
C LYS A 72 -6.63 10.33 -0.60
N ASN A 73 -5.48 10.85 -1.03
CA ASN A 73 -4.97 10.65 -2.39
C ASN A 73 -4.75 9.17 -2.71
N VAL A 74 -4.14 8.42 -1.79
CA VAL A 74 -3.98 6.96 -1.90
C VAL A 74 -5.35 6.29 -2.01
N THR A 75 -6.30 6.63 -1.14
CA THR A 75 -7.64 6.03 -1.16
C THR A 75 -8.36 6.32 -2.49
N ASP A 76 -8.28 7.54 -2.99
CA ASP A 76 -8.91 7.94 -4.26
C ASP A 76 -8.27 7.24 -5.46
N PHE A 77 -6.95 7.08 -5.45
CA PHE A 77 -6.23 6.25 -6.42
C PHE A 77 -6.68 4.78 -6.38
N LEU A 78 -6.73 4.19 -5.19
CA LEU A 78 -7.15 2.80 -5.01
C LEU A 78 -8.61 2.58 -5.43
N ARG A 79 -9.51 3.55 -5.20
CA ARG A 79 -10.89 3.53 -5.74
C ARG A 79 -10.92 3.52 -7.26
N SER A 80 -10.07 4.34 -7.92
CA SER A 80 -9.97 4.36 -9.39
C SER A 80 -9.53 3.00 -9.93
N LEU A 81 -8.48 2.44 -9.33
CA LEU A 81 -7.94 1.14 -9.73
C LEU A 81 -8.94 0.01 -9.48
N LEU A 82 -9.59 0.00 -8.30
CA LEU A 82 -10.63 -0.96 -7.94
C LEU A 82 -11.82 -0.88 -8.91
N LYS A 83 -12.25 0.32 -9.30
CA LYS A 83 -13.31 0.51 -10.30
C LYS A 83 -12.90 -0.11 -11.64
N SER A 84 -11.66 0.08 -12.08
CA SER A 84 -11.12 -0.55 -13.28
C SER A 84 -11.11 -2.09 -13.17
N MET A 85 -10.77 -2.62 -12.00
CA MET A 85 -10.79 -4.05 -11.71
C MET A 85 -12.20 -4.64 -11.79
N TYR A 86 -13.21 -3.99 -11.21
CA TYR A 86 -14.61 -4.42 -11.29
C TYR A 86 -15.19 -4.38 -12.71
N ALA A 87 -14.66 -3.50 -13.56
CA ALA A 87 -15.06 -3.40 -14.97
C ALA A 87 -14.40 -4.47 -15.87
N HIS A 88 -13.41 -5.22 -15.37
CA HIS A 88 -12.77 -6.28 -16.14
C HIS A 88 -13.75 -7.42 -16.41
N VAL A 89 -13.69 -8.00 -17.62
CA VAL A 89 -14.61 -9.07 -18.07
C VAL A 89 -14.61 -10.30 -17.16
N ASP A 90 -13.47 -10.59 -16.54
CA ASP A 90 -13.31 -11.74 -15.64
C ASP A 90 -13.60 -11.44 -14.16
N ALA A 91 -13.95 -10.18 -13.81
CA ALA A 91 -14.11 -9.78 -12.40
C ALA A 91 -15.14 -10.63 -11.64
N GLY A 92 -16.16 -11.13 -12.34
CA GLY A 92 -17.18 -12.01 -11.77
C GLY A 92 -16.63 -13.28 -11.13
N ALA A 93 -15.49 -13.79 -11.60
CA ALA A 93 -14.85 -14.98 -11.06
C ALA A 93 -14.17 -14.77 -9.69
N PHE A 94 -14.13 -13.53 -9.18
CA PHE A 94 -13.37 -13.16 -7.97
C PHE A 94 -14.19 -12.40 -6.93
N LYS A 95 -15.52 -12.27 -7.10
CA LYS A 95 -16.34 -11.42 -6.23
C LYS A 95 -16.58 -12.00 -4.84
N GLU A 96 -16.74 -13.31 -4.73
CA GLU A 96 -17.17 -13.99 -3.49
C GLU A 96 -16.53 -15.39 -3.39
N VAL A 97 -15.20 -15.45 -3.51
CA VAL A 97 -14.44 -16.71 -3.56
C VAL A 97 -13.40 -16.79 -2.43
N ALA A 98 -13.64 -16.09 -1.33
CA ALA A 98 -12.73 -16.05 -0.18
C ALA A 98 -12.72 -17.41 0.55
N VAL A 99 -11.90 -18.34 0.07
CA VAL A 99 -11.76 -19.70 0.62
C VAL A 99 -10.28 -19.98 0.90
N GLY A 100 -9.98 -20.63 2.04
CA GLY A 100 -8.63 -21.05 2.43
C GLY A 100 -8.12 -20.42 3.74
N ASN A 101 -6.85 -20.64 4.05
CA ASN A 101 -6.14 -19.95 5.13
C ASN A 101 -5.78 -18.55 4.62
N ASP A 102 -6.36 -17.50 5.22
CA ASP A 102 -6.32 -16.10 4.73
C ASP A 102 -7.25 -15.81 3.53
N PRO A 103 -8.58 -15.88 3.76
CA PRO A 103 -9.58 -15.66 2.74
C PRO A 103 -9.60 -14.19 2.28
N ILE A 104 -9.51 -13.99 0.97
CA ILE A 104 -9.52 -12.67 0.34
C ILE A 104 -10.22 -12.76 -1.03
N ASP A 105 -11.10 -11.81 -1.32
CA ASP A 105 -11.81 -11.67 -2.59
C ASP A 105 -12.02 -10.17 -2.92
N LEU A 106 -12.58 -9.87 -4.10
CA LEU A 106 -12.80 -8.48 -4.51
C LEU A 106 -13.73 -7.73 -3.58
N LYS A 107 -14.69 -8.40 -2.93
CA LYS A 107 -15.60 -7.77 -1.98
C LYS A 107 -14.83 -7.32 -0.72
N ILE A 108 -14.01 -8.20 -0.14
CA ILE A 108 -13.17 -7.85 1.02
C ILE A 108 -12.20 -6.73 0.65
N ILE A 109 -11.57 -6.80 -0.53
CA ILE A 109 -10.68 -5.74 -1.02
C ILE A 109 -11.45 -4.42 -1.16
N SER A 110 -12.68 -4.44 -1.68
CA SER A 110 -13.53 -3.24 -1.78
C SER A 110 -13.86 -2.66 -0.42
N GLU A 111 -14.21 -3.48 0.56
CA GLU A 111 -14.50 -3.03 1.92
C GLU A 111 -13.26 -2.40 2.58
N ARG A 112 -12.07 -2.98 2.35
CA ARG A 112 -10.79 -2.44 2.82
C ARG A 112 -10.44 -1.10 2.15
N VAL A 113 -10.69 -0.94 0.85
CA VAL A 113 -10.51 0.36 0.16
C VAL A 113 -11.45 1.42 0.76
N GLU A 114 -12.74 1.10 0.92
CA GLU A 114 -13.70 2.08 1.44
C GLU A 114 -13.50 2.42 2.93
N SER A 115 -12.85 1.55 3.70
CA SER A 115 -12.42 1.89 5.05
C SER A 115 -11.47 3.10 5.10
N GLY A 116 -10.69 3.32 4.03
CA GLY A 116 -9.66 4.35 3.95
C GLY A 116 -8.52 4.21 4.96
N GLN A 117 -8.48 3.14 5.75
CA GLN A 117 -7.55 2.95 6.87
C GLN A 117 -6.67 1.70 6.72
N TYR A 118 -7.08 0.72 5.93
CA TYR A 118 -6.33 -0.54 5.78
C TYR A 118 -5.14 -0.41 4.83
N TYR A 119 -5.34 0.26 3.69
CA TYR A 119 -4.30 0.45 2.69
C TYR A 119 -3.62 1.81 2.89
N GLU A 120 -2.58 1.86 3.72
CA GLU A 120 -1.75 3.05 3.89
C GLU A 120 -0.78 3.26 2.71
N ILE A 121 -0.40 2.17 2.03
CA ILE A 121 0.44 2.18 0.83
C ILE A 121 -0.12 1.23 -0.24
N VAL A 122 0.15 1.53 -1.51
CA VAL A 122 -0.39 0.81 -2.67
C VAL A 122 0.07 -0.66 -2.70
N GLU A 123 1.23 -0.95 -2.13
CA GLU A 123 1.82 -2.29 -2.06
C GLU A 123 0.96 -3.24 -1.23
N VAL A 124 0.35 -2.78 -0.13
CA VAL A 124 -0.52 -3.61 0.72
C VAL A 124 -1.78 -4.03 -0.06
N PHE A 125 -2.34 -3.12 -0.87
CA PHE A 125 -3.44 -3.43 -1.78
C PHE A 125 -3.02 -4.46 -2.84
N ALA A 126 -1.87 -4.25 -3.48
CA ALA A 126 -1.35 -5.19 -4.46
C ALA A 126 -1.07 -6.58 -3.87
N CYS A 127 -0.64 -6.67 -2.61
CA CYS A 127 -0.48 -7.92 -1.88
C CYS A 127 -1.80 -8.68 -1.73
N ASP A 128 -2.89 -8.02 -1.37
CA ASP A 128 -4.21 -8.66 -1.28
C ASP A 128 -4.73 -9.13 -2.64
N VAL A 129 -4.52 -8.35 -3.71
CA VAL A 129 -4.89 -8.77 -5.08
C VAL A 129 -4.11 -10.01 -5.51
N ARG A 130 -2.80 -10.05 -5.27
CA ARG A 130 -1.97 -11.24 -5.57
C ARG A 130 -2.40 -12.44 -4.73
N ARG A 131 -2.73 -12.23 -3.46
CA ARG A 131 -3.22 -13.29 -2.56
C ARG A 131 -4.54 -13.88 -3.04
N MET A 132 -5.49 -13.04 -3.48
CA MET A 132 -6.75 -13.48 -4.08
C MET A 132 -6.49 -14.40 -5.28
N LEU A 133 -5.60 -14.01 -6.18
CA LEU A 133 -5.25 -14.80 -7.35
C LEU A 133 -4.52 -16.10 -6.99
N ALA A 134 -3.66 -16.08 -5.97
CA ALA A 134 -2.99 -17.27 -5.45
C ALA A 134 -3.96 -18.27 -4.83
N ASN A 135 -4.95 -17.78 -4.07
CA ASN A 135 -6.00 -18.61 -3.47
C ASN A 135 -6.81 -19.32 -4.56
N ILE A 136 -7.19 -18.61 -5.64
CA ILE A 136 -7.87 -19.20 -6.80
C ILE A 136 -7.02 -20.30 -7.45
N ARG A 137 -5.72 -20.08 -7.64
CA ARG A 137 -4.81 -21.07 -8.25
C ARG A 137 -4.59 -22.30 -7.36
N THR A 138 -4.74 -22.15 -6.06
CA THR A 138 -4.66 -23.24 -5.10
C THR A 138 -5.96 -24.05 -5.08
N LEU A 139 -7.10 -23.37 -5.18
CA LEU A 139 -8.42 -23.99 -5.14
C LEU A 139 -8.77 -24.74 -6.43
N TYR A 140 -8.39 -24.19 -7.59
CA TYR A 140 -8.78 -24.74 -8.89
C TYR A 140 -7.59 -25.29 -9.67
N ALA A 141 -7.82 -26.38 -10.40
CA ALA A 141 -6.81 -27.00 -11.25
C ALA A 141 -6.28 -26.05 -12.33
N LEU A 142 -5.01 -26.25 -12.70
CA LEU A 142 -4.38 -25.53 -13.81
C LEU A 142 -5.16 -25.76 -15.11
N GLY A 143 -5.37 -24.70 -15.89
CA GLY A 143 -6.13 -24.74 -17.15
C GLY A 143 -7.65 -24.70 -16.97
N SER A 144 -8.18 -24.72 -15.74
CA SER A 144 -9.58 -24.39 -15.49
C SER A 144 -9.90 -22.95 -15.90
N MET A 145 -11.18 -22.67 -16.16
CA MET A 145 -11.62 -21.30 -16.47
C MET A 145 -11.24 -20.30 -15.37
N HIS A 146 -11.30 -20.69 -14.09
CA HIS A 146 -10.88 -19.84 -12.97
C HIS A 146 -9.38 -19.53 -13.01
N SER A 147 -8.53 -20.52 -13.28
CA SER A 147 -7.08 -20.34 -13.38
C SER A 147 -6.69 -19.47 -14.60
N ILE A 148 -7.38 -19.64 -15.73
CA ILE A 148 -7.20 -18.81 -16.94
C ILE A 148 -7.63 -17.35 -16.67
N CYS A 149 -8.81 -17.15 -16.07
CA CYS A 149 -9.29 -15.84 -15.65
C CYS A 149 -8.29 -15.17 -14.71
N ALA A 150 -7.72 -15.90 -13.73
CA ALA A 150 -6.75 -15.36 -12.78
C ALA A 150 -5.52 -14.81 -13.50
N SER A 151 -4.97 -15.53 -14.47
CA SER A 151 -3.81 -15.08 -15.25
C SER A 151 -4.11 -13.87 -16.13
N ARG A 152 -5.30 -13.79 -16.75
CA ARG A 152 -5.71 -12.59 -17.51
C ARG A 152 -5.89 -11.38 -16.59
N PHE A 153 -6.56 -11.58 -15.46
CA PHE A 153 -6.83 -10.56 -14.48
C PHE A 153 -5.53 -10.00 -13.87
N GLU A 154 -4.57 -10.87 -13.54
CA GLU A 154 -3.24 -10.48 -13.03
C GLU A 154 -2.50 -9.58 -14.03
N LYS A 155 -2.46 -9.98 -15.31
CA LYS A 155 -1.82 -9.18 -16.36
C LYS A 155 -2.49 -7.81 -16.53
N TYR A 156 -3.82 -7.79 -16.52
CA TYR A 156 -4.58 -6.54 -16.59
C TYR A 156 -4.31 -5.63 -15.39
N PHE A 157 -4.31 -6.20 -14.19
CA PHE A 157 -4.02 -5.49 -12.95
C PHE A 157 -2.61 -4.88 -12.97
N THR A 158 -1.57 -5.65 -13.32
CA THR A 158 -0.20 -5.13 -13.43
C THR A 158 -0.08 -4.01 -14.45
N MET A 159 -0.75 -4.14 -15.61
CA MET A 159 -0.77 -3.08 -16.62
C MET A 159 -1.41 -1.80 -16.06
N LYS A 160 -2.56 -1.90 -15.39
CA LYS A 160 -3.25 -0.75 -14.80
C LYS A 160 -2.46 -0.10 -13.68
N LEU A 161 -1.91 -0.91 -12.78
CA LEU A 161 -1.06 -0.42 -11.70
C LEU A 161 0.13 0.37 -12.26
N ASN A 162 0.84 -0.16 -13.25
CA ASN A 162 1.99 0.53 -13.84
C ASN A 162 1.61 1.78 -14.65
N CYS A 163 0.46 1.76 -15.34
CA CYS A 163 -0.02 2.93 -16.09
C CYS A 163 -0.50 4.06 -15.17
N GLU A 164 -1.05 3.74 -14.00
CA GLU A 164 -1.60 4.72 -13.07
C GLU A 164 -0.57 5.17 -12.01
N TYR A 165 0.53 4.42 -11.79
CA TYR A 165 1.59 4.70 -10.82
C TYR A 165 2.82 5.45 -11.40
N ILE A 166 2.86 5.75 -12.70
CA ILE A 166 3.95 6.50 -13.38
C ILE A 166 3.48 7.92 -13.80
N LEU A 167 2.78 8.63 -12.92
CA LEU A 167 2.49 10.07 -13.04
C LEU A 167 2.87 10.77 -11.74
#